data_AF-A0A8H8ITZ7-F1
#
_entry.id   AF-A0A8H8ITZ7-F1
#
_cell.length_a   1.000
_cell.length_b   1.000
_cell.length_c   1.000
_cell.angle_alpha   90.00
_cell.angle_beta   90.00
_cell.angle_gamma   90.00
#
_symmetry.space_group_name_H-M   'P 1'
#
loop_
_entity.id
_entity.type
_entity.pdbx_description
1 polymer ?
#
loop_
_entity_poly.entity_id
_entity_poly.type
_entity_poly.pdbx_seq_one_letter_code
_entity_poly.pdbx_strand_id
1 'polypeptide(L)'
;MSRSCLKNTRVKLIERMAAWIDGCSQQDTSKQLAEATIMLLTAVAGAGKTTVAHTVAGICAEKHQVGSSFFFDHETEGRNSPQALFSTIAADLSRRDSHIAERVAMAIKEDGSLPSAPIMNQFVELILKPCRLIDRL
;
A
#
# COMPACT_ATOMS: atom_id res chain seq x y z
N MET A 1 18.94 -12.69 0.88
CA MET A 1 19.09 -12.24 -0.52
C MET A 1 18.12 -11.09 -0.75
N SER A 2 18.54 -9.97 -1.34
CA SER A 2 17.58 -8.89 -1.65
C SER A 2 16.59 -9.41 -2.69
N ARG A 3 15.28 -9.26 -2.44
CA ARG A 3 14.22 -9.65 -3.38
C ARG A 3 14.07 -8.60 -4.51
N SER A 4 15.17 -7.98 -4.93
CA SER A 4 15.21 -6.89 -5.92
C SER A 4 15.90 -7.32 -7.21
N CYS A 5 15.65 -6.59 -8.30
CA CYS A 5 16.28 -6.82 -9.59
C CYS A 5 17.79 -6.59 -9.45
N LEU A 6 18.57 -7.37 -10.19
CA LEU A 6 20.00 -7.14 -10.31
C LEU A 6 20.24 -5.77 -10.94
N LYS A 7 21.33 -5.11 -10.54
CA LYS A 7 21.72 -3.81 -11.08
C LYS A 7 21.74 -3.86 -12.60
N ASN A 8 21.22 -2.80 -13.22
CA ASN A 8 21.16 -2.63 -14.68
C ASN A 8 20.33 -3.69 -15.44
N THR A 9 19.45 -4.43 -14.75
CA THR A 9 18.49 -5.34 -15.41
C THR A 9 17.09 -4.75 -15.39
N ARG A 10 16.26 -5.10 -16.39
CA ARG A 10 14.84 -4.67 -16.48
C ARG A 10 14.63 -3.14 -16.42
N VAL A 11 15.67 -2.35 -16.70
CA VAL A 11 15.71 -0.89 -16.53
C VAL A 11 14.52 -0.20 -17.19
N LYS A 12 14.32 -0.42 -18.49
CA LYS A 12 13.20 0.18 -19.25
C LYS A 12 11.82 -0.13 -18.67
N LEU A 13 11.63 -1.34 -18.11
CA LEU A 13 10.37 -1.71 -17.48
C LEU A 13 10.17 -0.94 -16.17
N ILE A 14 11.21 -0.92 -15.32
CA ILE A 14 11.20 -0.22 -14.04
C ILE A 14 10.95 1.28 -14.24
N GLU A 15 11.64 1.91 -15.19
CA GLU A 15 11.47 3.32 -15.54
C GLU A 15 10.03 3.61 -16.00
N ARG A 16 9.46 2.75 -16.85
CA ARG A 16 8.08 2.90 -17.30
C ARG A 16 7.07 2.81 -16.14
N MET A 17 7.29 1.88 -15.21
CA MET A 17 6.44 1.74 -14.02
C MET A 17 6.56 2.96 -13.10
N ALA A 18 7.79 3.43 -12.86
CA ALA A 18 8.04 4.62 -12.05
C ALA A 18 7.41 5.88 -12.67
N ALA A 19 7.55 6.09 -13.97
CA ALA A 19 6.94 7.22 -14.67
C ALA A 19 5.41 7.19 -14.61
N TRP A 20 4.79 6.02 -14.68
CA TRP A 20 3.35 5.87 -14.49
C TRP A 20 2.92 6.25 -13.07
N ILE A 21 3.65 5.80 -12.04
CA ILE A 21 3.39 6.17 -10.64
C ILE A 21 3.53 7.69 -10.42
N ASP A 22 4.57 8.28 -11.00
CA ASP A 22 4.82 9.73 -10.93
C ASP A 22 3.67 10.51 -11.58
N GLY A 23 3.12 10.03 -12.71
CA GLY A 23 1.96 10.62 -13.38
C GLY A 23 0.64 10.47 -12.61
N CYS A 24 0.44 9.38 -11.87
CA CYS A 24 -0.72 9.20 -10.99
C CYS A 24 -0.74 10.25 -9.86
N SER A 25 0.44 10.62 -9.35
CA SER A 25 0.58 11.60 -8.26
C SER A 25 0.26 13.04 -8.68
N GLN A 26 0.21 13.31 -9.99
CA GLN A 26 0.04 14.66 -10.56
C GLN A 26 -1.39 14.93 -11.05
N GLN A 27 -2.33 13.99 -10.87
CA GLN A 27 -3.72 14.23 -11.24
C GLN A 27 -4.35 15.25 -10.28
N ASP A 28 -4.90 16.33 -10.83
CA ASP A 28 -5.49 17.44 -10.09
C ASP A 28 -6.47 16.96 -9.01
N THR A 29 -6.14 17.26 -7.75
CA THR A 29 -6.95 16.99 -6.56
C THR A 29 -8.30 17.73 -6.59
N SER A 30 -8.48 18.63 -7.56
CA SER A 30 -9.69 19.42 -7.84
C SER A 30 -10.78 18.63 -8.56
N LYS A 31 -10.48 17.44 -9.10
CA LYS A 31 -11.52 16.50 -9.55
C LYS A 31 -11.97 15.67 -8.36
N GLN A 32 -13.23 15.86 -7.97
CA GLN A 32 -13.94 15.02 -7.01
C GLN A 32 -13.62 13.54 -7.27
N LEU A 33 -12.88 12.93 -6.34
CA LEU A 33 -12.44 11.54 -6.30
C LEU A 33 -11.39 11.16 -7.37
N ALA A 34 -10.11 11.24 -7.00
CA ALA A 34 -9.05 10.55 -7.74
C ALA A 34 -9.42 9.05 -7.86
N GLU A 35 -9.58 8.56 -9.09
CA GLU A 35 -9.93 7.16 -9.34
C GLU A 35 -8.79 6.24 -8.87
N ALA A 36 -9.15 5.12 -8.25
CA ALA A 36 -8.15 4.13 -7.85
C ALA A 36 -7.52 3.48 -9.10
N THR A 37 -6.22 3.73 -9.32
CA THR A 37 -5.49 3.19 -10.48
C THR A 37 -4.78 1.89 -10.15
N ILE A 38 -4.94 0.87 -11.00
CA ILE A 38 -4.28 -0.44 -10.85
C ILE A 38 -3.35 -0.68 -12.05
N MET A 39 -2.07 -0.97 -11.76
CA MET A 39 -1.13 -1.47 -12.77
C MET A 39 -0.97 -2.98 -12.64
N LEU A 40 -1.29 -3.71 -13.72
CA LEU A 40 -1.13 -5.17 -13.79
C LEU A 40 0.15 -5.56 -14.54
N LEU A 41 1.07 -6.25 -13.87
CA LEU A 41 2.27 -6.82 -14.47
C LEU A 41 2.07 -8.31 -14.80
N THR A 42 1.76 -8.62 -16.06
CA THR A 42 1.61 -9.99 -16.54
C THR A 42 2.90 -10.52 -17.17
N ALA A 43 3.29 -11.74 -16.82
CA ALA A 43 4.39 -12.48 -17.43
C ALA A 43 4.31 -13.96 -17.07
N VAL A 44 5.06 -14.80 -17.77
CA VAL A 44 5.19 -16.24 -17.48
C VAL A 44 5.69 -16.50 -16.04
N ALA A 45 5.43 -17.70 -15.53
CA ALA A 45 5.99 -18.15 -14.25
C ALA A 45 7.53 -18.06 -14.28
N GLY A 46 8.16 -17.73 -13.14
CA GLY A 46 9.62 -17.57 -13.06
C GLY A 46 10.19 -16.30 -13.70
N ALA A 47 9.40 -15.47 -14.39
CA ALA A 47 9.89 -14.24 -15.06
C ALA A 47 10.39 -13.13 -14.10
N GLY A 48 10.31 -13.32 -12.79
CA GLY A 48 10.77 -12.35 -11.78
C GLY A 48 9.80 -11.22 -11.50
N LYS A 49 8.48 -11.42 -11.68
CA LYS A 49 7.45 -10.39 -11.42
C LYS A 49 7.51 -9.82 -10.00
N THR A 50 7.59 -10.69 -8.99
CA THR A 50 7.71 -10.31 -7.58
C THR A 50 8.98 -9.49 -7.34
N THR A 51 10.09 -9.86 -7.99
CA THR A 51 11.36 -9.13 -7.93
C THR A 51 11.25 -7.72 -8.51
N VAL A 52 10.53 -7.56 -9.63
CA VAL A 52 10.24 -6.24 -10.21
C VAL A 52 9.37 -5.41 -9.26
N ALA A 53 8.30 -5.98 -8.71
CA ALA A 53 7.41 -5.29 -7.78
C ALA A 53 8.15 -4.79 -6.52
N HIS A 54 9.01 -5.62 -5.91
CA HIS A 54 9.86 -5.20 -4.79
C HIS A 54 10.83 -4.08 -5.17
N THR A 55 11.40 -4.13 -6.38
CA THR A 55 12.34 -3.10 -6.85
C THR A 55 11.63 -1.75 -7.01
N VAL A 56 10.46 -1.75 -7.66
CA VAL A 56 9.65 -0.54 -7.85
C VAL A 56 9.18 0.01 -6.51
N ALA A 57 8.71 -0.84 -5.59
CA ALA A 57 8.33 -0.40 -4.25
C ALA A 57 9.49 0.22 -3.47
N GLY A 58 10.70 -0.35 -3.58
CA GLY A 58 11.92 0.22 -3.00
C GLY A 58 12.22 1.62 -3.52
N ILE A 59 12.20 1.79 -4.86
CA ILE A 59 12.39 3.10 -5.50
C ILE A 59 11.36 4.11 -5.01
N CYS A 60 10.09 3.72 -4.93
CA CYS A 60 9.02 4.63 -4.50
C CYS A 60 9.13 4.97 -3.00
N ALA A 61 9.62 4.03 -2.17
CA ALA A 61 9.90 4.27 -0.76
C ALA A 61 11.06 5.26 -0.58
N GLU A 62 12.14 5.13 -1.36
CA GLU A 62 13.28 6.07 -1.39
C GLU A 62 12.85 7.47 -1.83
N LYS A 63 11.88 7.58 -2.73
CA LYS A 63 11.26 8.85 -3.15
C LYS A 63 10.20 9.39 -2.17
N HIS A 64 9.91 8.70 -1.06
CA HIS A 64 8.84 9.03 -0.12
C HIS A 64 7.42 9.10 -0.74
N GLN A 65 7.17 8.38 -1.83
CA GLN A 65 5.87 8.36 -2.54
C GLN A 65 4.93 7.23 -2.08
N VAL A 66 5.36 6.39 -1.13
CA VAL A 66 4.58 5.23 -0.67
C VAL A 66 4.10 5.46 0.76
N GLY A 67 2.79 5.39 0.98
CA GLY A 67 2.19 5.40 2.32
C GLY A 67 2.38 4.06 3.06
N SER A 68 2.21 2.94 2.36
CA SER A 68 2.45 1.59 2.86
C SER A 68 2.69 0.61 1.70
N SER A 69 3.34 -0.53 1.98
CA SER A 69 3.53 -1.60 1.02
C SER A 69 3.29 -2.95 1.68
N PHE A 70 2.50 -3.82 1.02
CA PHE A 70 2.25 -5.19 1.48
C PHE A 70 2.48 -6.17 0.34
N PHE A 71 3.18 -7.27 0.62
CA PHE A 71 3.38 -8.35 -0.35
C PHE A 71 2.89 -9.67 0.23
N PHE A 72 1.99 -10.33 -0.48
CA PHE A 72 1.55 -11.68 -0.14
C PHE A 72 2.70 -12.69 -0.32
N ASP A 73 2.80 -13.62 0.62
CA ASP A 73 3.79 -14.69 0.61
C ASP A 73 3.14 -15.97 1.16
N HIS A 74 2.91 -16.94 0.28
CA HIS A 74 2.19 -18.17 0.61
C HIS A 74 2.91 -19.05 1.65
N GLU A 75 4.23 -18.93 1.75
CA GLU A 75 5.07 -19.69 2.69
C GLU A 75 5.14 -19.03 4.07
N THR A 76 4.70 -17.77 4.19
CA THR A 76 4.84 -17.00 5.43
C THR A 76 3.47 -16.83 6.09
N GLU A 77 3.31 -17.43 7.28
CA GLU A 77 2.12 -17.23 8.11
C GLU A 77 1.87 -15.74 8.37
N GLY A 78 0.61 -15.31 8.30
CA GLY A 78 0.22 -13.91 8.40
C GLY A 78 0.42 -13.08 7.12
N ARG A 79 1.15 -13.61 6.12
CA ARG A 79 1.28 -13.00 4.77
C ARG A 79 0.71 -13.87 3.65
N ASN A 80 0.27 -15.08 3.98
CA ASN A 80 -0.40 -16.02 3.09
C ASN A 80 -1.91 -15.77 2.98
N SER A 81 -2.46 -14.83 3.75
CA SER A 81 -3.86 -14.43 3.73
C SER A 81 -3.98 -12.90 3.79
N PRO A 82 -5.13 -12.32 3.44
CA PRO A 82 -5.28 -10.87 3.43
C PRO A 82 -5.68 -10.31 4.80
N GLN A 83 -5.71 -11.16 5.83
CA GLN A 83 -6.10 -10.82 7.20
C GLN A 83 -5.22 -9.72 7.82
N ALA A 84 -3.94 -9.66 7.46
CA ALA A 84 -3.00 -8.65 7.96
C ALA A 84 -2.85 -7.45 7.02
N LEU A 85 -3.50 -7.43 5.85
CA LEU A 85 -3.28 -6.42 4.82
C LEU A 85 -3.62 -5.02 5.34
N PHE A 86 -4.86 -4.82 5.78
CA PHE A 86 -5.33 -3.48 6.16
C PHE A 86 -4.86 -3.06 7.55
N SER A 87 -4.69 -3.99 8.49
CA SER A 87 -4.04 -3.68 9.77
C SER A 87 -2.57 -3.25 9.60
N THR A 88 -1.82 -3.87 8.67
CA THR A 88 -0.46 -3.41 8.33
C THR A 88 -0.47 -2.02 7.70
N ILE A 89 -1.35 -1.78 6.72
CA ILE A 89 -1.47 -0.47 6.08
C ILE A 89 -1.86 0.61 7.11
N ALA A 90 -2.82 0.33 7.99
CA ALA A 90 -3.25 1.26 9.03
C ALA A 90 -2.11 1.60 10.00
N ALA A 91 -1.33 0.61 10.42
CA ALA A 91 -0.16 0.82 11.27
C ALA A 91 0.91 1.68 10.56
N ASP A 92 1.19 1.42 9.29
CA ASP A 92 2.15 2.20 8.50
C ASP A 92 1.71 3.65 8.32
N LEU A 93 0.42 3.89 8.02
CA LEU A 93 -0.14 5.24 7.89
C LEU A 93 -0.13 5.98 9.23
N SER A 94 -0.46 5.30 10.33
CA SER A 94 -0.42 5.87 11.69
C SER A 94 0.97 6.34 12.10
N ARG A 95 2.04 5.68 11.64
CA ARG A 95 3.42 6.14 11.91
C ARG A 95 3.77 7.43 11.15
N ARG A 96 3.01 7.79 10.12
CA ARG A 96 3.26 8.94 9.25
C ARG A 96 2.39 10.14 9.60
N ASP A 97 1.18 9.91 10.11
CA ASP A 97 0.21 10.94 10.44
C ASP A 97 -0.42 10.68 11.82
N SER A 98 -0.20 11.60 12.76
CA SER A 98 -0.68 11.48 14.13
C SER A 98 -2.21 11.54 14.25
N HIS A 99 -2.90 12.22 13.33
CA HIS A 99 -4.35 12.28 13.32
C HIS A 99 -4.97 10.98 12.80
N ILE A 100 -4.31 10.31 11.85
CA ILE A 100 -4.68 8.93 11.49
C ILE A 100 -4.43 8.00 12.68
N ALA A 101 -3.28 8.12 13.36
CA ALA A 101 -2.94 7.28 14.51
C ALA A 101 -3.98 7.37 15.63
N GLU A 102 -4.41 8.59 15.98
CA GLU A 102 -5.44 8.82 16.99
C GLU A 102 -6.77 8.15 16.61
N ARG A 103 -7.22 8.33 15.36
CA ARG A 103 -8.49 7.76 14.88
C ARG A 103 -8.46 6.23 14.81
N VAL A 104 -7.35 5.65 14.37
CA VAL A 104 -7.15 4.19 14.40
C VAL A 104 -7.15 3.67 15.83
N ALA A 105 -6.47 4.35 16.76
CA ALA A 105 -6.42 3.97 18.16
C ALA A 105 -7.81 4.03 18.82
N MET A 106 -8.62 5.05 18.50
CA MET A 106 -10.01 5.15 18.95
C MET A 106 -10.85 3.98 18.44
N ALA A 107 -10.77 3.67 17.14
CA ALA A 107 -11.51 2.54 16.56
C ALA A 107 -11.16 1.21 17.25
N ILE A 108 -9.86 0.94 17.48
CA ILE A 108 -9.41 -0.28 18.17
C ILE A 108 -9.82 -0.27 19.65
N LYS A 109 -9.87 0.89 20.30
CA LYS A 109 -10.34 1.00 21.68
C LYS A 109 -11.84 0.69 21.80
N GLU A 110 -12.64 1.08 20.81
CA GLU A 110 -14.07 0.78 20.72
C GLU A 110 -14.32 -0.70 20.38
N ASP A 111 -13.55 -1.26 19.44
CA ASP A 111 -13.59 -2.68 19.07
C ASP A 111 -12.17 -3.26 18.94
N GLY A 112 -11.73 -3.94 20.00
CA GLY A 112 -10.42 -4.57 20.06
C GLY A 112 -10.23 -5.75 19.10
N SER A 113 -11.31 -6.26 18.49
CA SER A 113 -11.25 -7.35 17.51
C SER A 113 -10.98 -6.86 16.09
N LEU A 114 -11.01 -5.55 15.84
CA LEU A 114 -10.84 -4.98 14.49
C LEU A 114 -9.60 -5.49 13.73
N PRO A 115 -8.40 -5.62 14.33
CA PRO A 115 -7.24 -6.12 13.60
C PRO A 115 -7.38 -7.54 13.05
N SER A 116 -8.29 -8.35 13.62
CA SER A 116 -8.63 -9.71 13.18
C SER A 116 -10.07 -9.83 12.64
N ALA A 117 -10.78 -8.72 12.46
CA ALA A 117 -12.11 -8.69 11.87
C ALA A 117 -12.10 -9.08 10.37
N PRO A 118 -13.26 -9.36 9.77
CA PRO A 118 -13.36 -9.56 8.32
C PRO A 118 -12.73 -8.41 7.54
N ILE A 119 -12.09 -8.74 6.43
CA ILE A 119 -11.23 -7.79 5.69
C ILE A 119 -11.93 -6.49 5.28
N MET A 120 -13.21 -6.56 4.93
CA MET A 120 -14.00 -5.37 4.58
C MET A 120 -14.23 -4.47 5.79
N ASN A 121 -14.42 -5.04 6.98
CA ASN A 121 -14.55 -4.26 8.21
C ASN A 121 -13.22 -3.59 8.56
N GLN A 122 -12.09 -4.31 8.42
CA GLN A 122 -10.77 -3.69 8.58
C GLN A 122 -10.56 -2.52 7.63
N PHE A 123 -10.90 -2.66 6.35
CA PHE A 123 -10.78 -1.58 5.39
C PHE A 123 -11.60 -0.36 5.79
N VAL A 124 -12.88 -0.57 6.13
CA VAL A 124 -13.77 0.54 6.48
C VAL A 124 -13.32 1.23 7.77
N GLU A 125 -13.08 0.47 8.83
CA GLU A 125 -12.84 1.00 10.17
C GLU A 125 -11.40 1.47 10.39
N LEU A 126 -10.41 0.82 9.77
CA LEU A 126 -8.98 1.15 9.98
C LEU A 126 -8.37 2.01 8.87
N ILE A 127 -8.97 2.04 7.66
CA ILE A 127 -8.45 2.82 6.53
C ILE A 127 -9.41 3.93 6.12
N LEU A 128 -10.64 3.59 5.71
CA LEU A 128 -11.55 4.55 5.09
C LEU A 128 -11.98 5.64 6.07
N LYS A 129 -12.50 5.27 7.26
CA LYS A 129 -12.93 6.25 8.26
C LYS A 129 -11.75 7.07 8.80
N PRO A 130 -10.60 6.47 9.18
CA PRO A 130 -9.47 7.24 9.69
C PRO A 130 -8.77 8.11 8.65
N CYS A 131 -8.85 7.80 7.35
CA CYS A 131 -8.19 8.59 6.31
C CYS A 131 -9.11 9.63 5.66
N ARG A 132 -10.43 9.53 5.80
CA ARG A 132 -11.34 10.59 5.35
C ARG A 132 -11.05 11.85 6.15
N LEU A 133 -10.76 12.95 5.44
CA LEU A 133 -10.80 14.28 6.02
C LEU A 133 -12.24 14.49 6.51
N ILE A 134 -12.42 14.68 7.82
CA ILE A 134 -13.56 15.47 8.26
C ILE A 134 -13.19 16.86 7.77
N ASP A 135 -13.94 17.38 6.80
CA ASP A 135 -13.85 18.80 6.42
C ASP A 135 -13.83 19.59 7.72
N ARG A 136 -12.73 20.32 7.98
CA ARG A 136 -12.63 21.18 9.15
C ARG A 136 -13.81 22.16 9.08
N LEU A 137 -14.75 22.02 10.02
CA LEU A 137 -15.75 23.03 10.33
C LEU A 137 -15.06 24.34 10.76
#